data_AF-A0A821N4M4-F1
#
_entry.id   AF-A0A821N4M4-F1
#
_cell.length_a   1.000
_cell.length_b   1.000
_cell.length_c   1.000
_cell.angle_alpha   90.00
_cell.angle_beta   90.00
_cell.angle_gamma   90.00
#
_symmetry.space_group_name_H-M   'P 1'
#
loop_
_entity.id
_entity.type
_entity.pdbx_description
1 polymer ?
#
loop_
_entity_poly.entity_id
_entity_poly.type
_entity_poly.pdbx_seq_one_letter_code
_entity_poly.pdbx_strand_id
1 'polypeptide(L)'
;MGVILYGPSLALSQVTGLNIWLAVGSCGLVCTVYTSIGGIKAVIWTDVAQAVIMYLGIILTIVFGFIDAGGIAKAIETVSNGNRFQFWV
;
A
#
# COMPACT_ATOMS: atom_id res chain seq x y z
N MET A 1 14.99 10.38 -2.74
CA MET A 1 14.85 9.02 -3.29
C MET A 1 14.71 7.93 -2.21
N GLY A 2 15.37 8.02 -1.05
CA GLY A 2 15.21 7.03 0.04
C GLY A 2 13.80 6.94 0.67
N VAL A 3 13.04 8.04 0.68
CA VAL A 3 11.65 8.07 1.19
C VAL A 3 10.72 7.11 0.43
N ILE A 4 10.97 6.91 -0.87
CA ILE A 4 10.13 6.09 -1.75
C ILE A 4 10.30 4.60 -1.44
N LEU A 5 11.49 4.17 -1.01
CA LEU A 5 11.77 2.80 -0.57
C LEU A 5 11.23 2.51 0.83
N TYR A 6 10.99 3.53 1.66
CA TYR A 6 10.54 3.33 3.03
C TYR A 6 9.14 2.71 3.10
N GLY A 7 8.21 3.17 2.26
CA GLY A 7 6.84 2.64 2.18
C GLY A 7 6.76 1.12 1.98
N PRO A 8 7.30 0.57 0.88
CA PRO A 8 7.29 -0.88 0.65
C PRO A 8 8.11 -1.65 1.68
N SER A 9 9.20 -1.08 2.20
CA SER A 9 10.02 -1.74 3.23
C SER A 9 9.31 -1.82 4.58
N LEU A 10 8.52 -0.81 4.94
CA LEU A 10 7.69 -0.81 6.14
C LEU A 10 6.57 -1.84 6.00
N ALA A 11 5.91 -1.89 4.85
CA ALA A 11 4.92 -2.93 4.56
C ALA A 11 5.54 -4.32 4.65
N LEU A 12 6.69 -4.56 4.00
CA LEU A 12 7.40 -5.83 4.03
C LEU A 12 7.82 -6.22 5.46
N SER A 13 8.35 -5.27 6.23
CA SER A 13 8.72 -5.46 7.65
C SER A 13 7.51 -5.83 8.51
N GLN A 14 6.34 -5.24 8.27
CA GLN A 14 5.09 -5.58 8.97
C GLN A 14 4.59 -7.02 8.69
N VAL A 15 4.70 -7.51 7.44
CA VAL A 15 4.27 -8.89 7.11
C VAL A 15 5.32 -9.96 7.45
N THR A 16 6.62 -9.65 7.40
CA THR A 16 7.69 -10.64 7.66
C THR A 16 8.27 -10.57 9.08
N GLY A 17 8.02 -9.50 9.83
CA GLY A 17 8.63 -9.27 11.16
C GLY A 17 10.12 -8.92 11.11
N LEU A 18 10.70 -8.69 9.93
CA LEU A 18 12.11 -8.37 9.75
C LEU A 18 12.42 -6.91 10.13
N ASN A 19 13.66 -6.65 10.55
CA ASN A 19 14.13 -5.30 10.83
C ASN A 19 14.04 -4.42 9.56
N ILE A 20 13.48 -3.22 9.67
CA ILE A 20 13.27 -2.27 8.57
C ILE A 20 14.55 -2.04 7.76
N TRP A 21 15.71 -1.98 8.39
CA TRP A 21 16.99 -1.79 7.70
C TRP A 21 17.33 -2.94 6.73
N LEU A 22 17.04 -4.19 7.14
CA LEU A 22 17.20 -5.36 6.28
C LEU A 22 16.15 -5.39 5.17
N ALA A 23 14.91 -4.99 5.47
CA ALA A 23 13.85 -4.88 4.48
C ALA A 23 14.20 -3.85 3.39
N VAL A 24 14.68 -2.66 3.77
CA VAL A 24 15.13 -1.61 2.83
C VAL A 24 16.27 -2.11 1.96
N GLY A 25 17.27 -2.77 2.55
CA GLY A 25 18.39 -3.36 1.81
C GLY A 25 17.92 -4.40 0.79
N SER A 26 17.01 -5.29 1.17
CA SER A 26 16.48 -6.33 0.30
C SER A 26 15.63 -5.77 -0.85
N CYS A 27 14.73 -4.82 -0.57
CA CYS A 27 13.92 -4.16 -1.59
C CYS A 27 14.79 -3.42 -2.62
N GLY A 28 15.80 -2.68 -2.15
CA GLY A 28 16.73 -1.96 -3.04
C GLY A 28 17.55 -2.90 -3.93
N LEU A 29 18.00 -4.03 -3.39
CA LEU A 29 18.77 -5.02 -4.13
C LEU A 29 17.93 -5.70 -5.22
N VAL A 30 16.72 -6.16 -4.88
CA VAL A 30 15.78 -6.71 -5.86
C VAL A 30 15.48 -5.67 -6.95
N CYS A 31 15.22 -4.42 -6.54
CA CYS A 31 14.91 -3.34 -7.46
C CYS A 31 16.03 -3.06 -8.47
N THR A 32 17.27 -3.05 -7.98
CA THR A 32 18.45 -2.84 -8.82
C THR A 32 18.65 -4.01 -9.79
N VAL A 33 18.57 -5.25 -9.31
CA VAL A 33 18.80 -6.44 -10.13
C VAL A 33 17.78 -6.55 -11.28
N TYR A 34 16.48 -6.39 -11.00
CA TYR A 34 15.48 -6.53 -12.07
C TYR A 34 15.55 -5.36 -13.07
N THR A 35 15.88 -4.15 -12.60
CA THR A 35 16.02 -2.97 -13.47
C THR A 35 17.24 -3.09 -14.39
N SER A 36 18.36 -3.59 -13.86
CA SER A 36 19.59 -3.78 -14.64
C SER A 36 19.47 -4.87 -15.70
N ILE A 37 18.71 -5.94 -15.44
CA ILE A 37 18.55 -7.07 -16.39
C ILE A 37 17.49 -6.77 -17.45
N GLY A 38 16.40 -6.08 -17.10
CA GLY A 38 15.21 -5.99 -17.94
C GLY A 38 15.14 -4.80 -18.91
N GLY A 39 15.96 -3.76 -18.70
CA GLY A 39 15.87 -2.51 -19.46
C GLY A 39 14.52 -1.77 -19.32
N ILE A 40 14.30 -0.70 -20.11
CA ILE A 40 13.10 0.16 -19.97
C ILE A 40 11.79 -0.60 -20.20
N LYS A 41 11.75 -1.59 -21.11
CA LYS A 41 10.53 -2.36 -21.39
C LYS A 41 10.06 -3.20 -20.21
N ALA A 42 10.99 -3.85 -19.49
CA ALA A 42 10.64 -4.62 -18.30
C ALA A 42 10.15 -3.71 -17.17
N VAL A 43 10.79 -2.55 -16.99
CA VAL A 43 10.40 -1.56 -15.97
C VAL A 43 8.97 -1.08 -16.19
N ILE A 44 8.57 -0.81 -17.44
CA ILE A 44 7.19 -0.41 -17.76
C ILE A 44 6.20 -1.52 -17.39
N TRP A 45 6.51 -2.77 -17.69
CA TRP A 45 5.63 -3.89 -17.34
C TRP A 45 5.48 -4.04 -15.83
N THR A 46 6.57 -3.89 -15.07
CA THR A 46 6.53 -3.94 -13.60
C THR A 46 5.80 -2.74 -13.00
N ASP A 47 5.88 -1.56 -13.60
CA ASP A 47 5.18 -0.35 -13.13
C ASP A 47 3.66 -0.48 -13.31
N VAL A 48 3.21 -0.98 -14.47
CA VAL A 48 1.79 -1.27 -14.72
C VAL A 48 1.28 -2.33 -13.75
N ALA A 49 2.04 -3.41 -13.51
CA ALA A 49 1.66 -4.44 -12.55
C ALA A 49 1.56 -3.87 -11.12
N GLN A 50 2.52 -3.06 -10.69
CA GLN A 50 2.50 -2.41 -9.37
C GLN A 50 1.27 -1.49 -9.23
N ALA A 51 0.95 -0.68 -10.25
CA ALA A 51 -0.22 0.19 -10.22
C ALA A 51 -1.52 -0.61 -10.08
N VAL A 52 -1.69 -1.69 -10.85
CA VAL A 52 -2.88 -2.57 -10.77
C VAL A 52 -3.02 -3.17 -9.38
N ILE A 53 -1.94 -3.71 -8.82
CA ILE A 53 -1.96 -4.32 -7.47
C ILE A 53 -2.31 -3.26 -6.40
N MET A 54 -1.78 -2.05 -6.51
CA MET A 54 -2.09 -0.95 -5.59
C MET A 54 -3.58 -0.58 -5.63
N TYR A 55 -4.17 -0.45 -6.82
CA TYR A 55 -5.60 -0.14 -6.95
C TYR A 55 -6.48 -1.26 -6.39
N LEU A 56 -6.14 -2.52 -6.68
CA LEU A 56 -6.84 -3.67 -6.12
C LEU A 56 -6.75 -3.69 -4.58
N GLY A 57 -5.55 -3.45 -4.03
CA GLY A 57 -5.32 -3.38 -2.59
C GLY A 57 -6.18 -2.31 -1.91
N ILE A 58 -6.31 -1.13 -2.52
CA ILE A 58 -7.18 -0.06 -2.02
C ILE A 58 -8.65 -0.49 -2.04
N ILE A 59 -9.15 -1.03 -3.15
CA ILE A 59 -10.55 -1.46 -3.27
C ILE A 59 -10.85 -2.56 -2.24
N LEU A 60 -9.99 -3.55 -2.12
CA LEU A 60 -10.14 -4.63 -1.15
C LEU A 60 -10.11 -4.11 0.29
N THR A 61 -9.20 -3.20 0.61
CA THR A 61 -9.11 -2.58 1.93
C THR A 61 -10.40 -1.83 2.27
N ILE A 62 -10.97 -1.09 1.32
CA ILE A 62 -12.24 -0.38 1.51
C ILE A 62 -13.38 -1.39 1.76
N VAL A 63 -13.49 -2.44 0.94
CA VAL A 63 -14.54 -3.45 1.07
C VAL A 63 -14.44 -4.20 2.41
N PHE A 64 -13.26 -4.69 2.78
CA PHE A 64 -13.05 -5.36 4.06
C PHE A 64 -13.28 -4.41 5.24
N GLY A 65 -12.87 -3.14 5.12
CA GLY A 65 -13.16 -2.12 6.13
C GLY A 65 -14.65 -1.91 6.35
N PHE A 66 -15.47 -1.91 5.29
CA PHE A 66 -16.92 -1.81 5.42
C PHE A 66 -17.57 -3.08 5.98
N ILE A 67 -17.04 -4.27 5.67
CA ILE A 67 -17.53 -5.53 6.24
C ILE A 67 -17.24 -5.57 7.74
N ASP A 68 -16.01 -5.23 8.15
CA ASP A 68 -15.60 -5.20 9.56
C ASP A 68 -16.36 -4.15 10.37
N ALA A 69 -16.68 -3.00 9.75
CA ALA A 69 -17.53 -1.96 10.34
C ALA A 69 -19.02 -2.35 10.50
N GLY A 70 -19.42 -3.57 10.11
CA GLY A 70 -20.80 -4.06 10.22
C GLY A 70 -21.71 -3.63 9.06
N GLY A 71 -21.14 -3.32 7.91
CA GLY A 71 -21.84 -2.91 6.69
C GLY A 71 -21.75 -1.40 6.40
N ILE A 72 -22.03 -1.02 5.15
CA ILE A 72 -21.98 0.38 4.69
C ILE A 72 -22.93 1.27 5.51
N ALA A 73 -24.11 0.75 5.86
CA ALA A 73 -25.10 1.48 6.66
C ALA A 73 -24.58 1.84 8.07
N LYS A 74 -23.98 0.87 8.78
CA LYS A 74 -23.37 1.12 10.10
C LYS A 74 -22.11 1.97 10.02
N ALA A 75 -21.32 1.83 8.95
CA ALA A 75 -20.16 2.69 8.74
C ALA A 75 -20.56 4.16 8.55
N ILE A 76 -21.60 4.44 7.75
CA ILE A 76 -22.14 5.80 7.56
C ILE A 76 -22.76 6.32 8.86
N GLU A 77 -23.49 5.49 9.60
CA GLU A 77 -24.06 5.86 10.90
C GLU A 77 -22.98 6.16 11.94
N THR A 78 -21.89 5.38 11.96
CA THR A 78 -20.73 5.60 12.85
C THR A 78 -19.99 6.89 12.50
N VAL A 79 -19.84 7.22 11.21
CA VAL A 79 -19.25 8.50 10.78
C VAL A 79 -20.16 9.67 11.13
N SER A 80 -21.48 9.49 11.02
CA SER A 80 -22.50 10.49 11.38
C SER A 80 -22.56 10.74 12.89
N ASN A 81 -22.57 9.70 13.71
CA ASN A 81 -22.56 9.79 15.17
C ASN A 81 -21.20 10.24 15.72
N GLY A 82 -20.11 9.95 15.02
CA GLY A 82 -18.76 10.38 15.38
C GLY A 82 -18.48 11.89 15.15
N ASN A 83 -19.47 12.67 14.69
CA ASN A 83 -19.33 14.09 14.36
C ASN A 83 -18.19 14.38 13.36
N ARG A 84 -17.84 13.42 12.49
CA ARG A 84 -16.69 13.49 11.55
C ARG A 84 -17.01 14.23 10.23
N PHE A 85 -18.25 14.69 10.07
CA PHE A 85 -18.70 15.51 8.94
C PHE A 85 -18.56 17.02 9.18
N GLN A 86 -17.78 17.46 10.19
CA GLN A 86 -17.49 18.88 10.38
C GLN A 86 -16.50 19.34 9.28
N PHE A 87 -17.05 19.80 8.16
CA PHE A 87 -16.30 20.42 7.07
C PHE A 87 -15.81 21.84 7.38
N TRP A 88 -16.03 22.37 8.59
CA TRP A 88 -15.45 23.65 9.00
C TRP A 88 -15.54 23.86 10.52
N VAL A 89 -14.39 23.82 11.20
CA VAL A 89 -13.86 24.90 12.04
C VAL A 89 -12.34 24.76 12.10
#